data_AF-A0A6C2UDM9-F1
#
_entry.id   AF-A0A6C2UDM9-F1
#
_cell.length_a   1.000
_cell.length_b   1.000
_cell.length_c   1.000
_cell.angle_alpha   90.00
_cell.angle_beta   90.00
_cell.angle_gamma   90.00
#
_symmetry.space_group_name_H-M   'P 1'
#
loop_
_entity.id
_entity.type
_entity.pdbx_description
1 polymer ?
#
loop_
_entity_poly.entity_id
_entity_poly.type
_entity_poly.pdbx_seq_one_letter_code
_entity_poly.pdbx_strand_id
1 'polypeptide(L)'
;MDIAQGIFRYNTVTRFAEQNADSRLVPLVDGPDALAVNWIEWVVRPGGKETYKNAFVTDHETTAENALGLAEAGRARWKIENENNNTLKTKGSHLEHNFGHGKQCLGSLLACMNILAFLLHTLLDLGDEACRLVRNRLAKRQTFFEHVRALTHYHCFESWGELMDFMMRGLEIGPYDPG
;
A
#
# COMPACT_ATOMS: atom_id res chain seq x y z
N MET A 1 0.94 8.54 -10.45
CA MET A 1 2.01 8.34 -11.44
C MET A 1 1.39 7.50 -12.55
N ASP A 2 1.36 8.07 -13.74
CA ASP A 2 0.52 7.64 -14.86
C ASP A 2 0.98 6.30 -15.44
N ILE A 3 0.06 5.36 -15.63
CA ILE A 3 0.30 3.99 -16.12
C ILE A 3 0.66 4.01 -17.62
N ALA A 4 0.40 5.14 -18.29
CA ALA A 4 0.55 5.35 -19.73
C ALA A 4 1.99 5.31 -20.30
N GLN A 5 3.04 5.07 -19.48
CA GLN A 5 4.44 5.08 -19.94
C GLN A 5 5.20 3.74 -19.78
N GLY A 6 4.51 2.66 -19.42
CA GLY A 6 5.09 1.32 -19.30
C GLY A 6 4.97 0.50 -20.59
N ILE A 7 5.99 -0.29 -20.92
CA ILE A 7 5.86 -1.36 -21.93
C ILE A 7 5.70 -2.68 -21.18
N PHE A 8 4.61 -3.38 -21.45
CA PHE A 8 4.37 -4.71 -20.92
C PHE A 8 5.01 -5.74 -21.83
N ARG A 9 5.71 -6.70 -21.24
CA ARG A 9 6.15 -7.90 -21.93
C ARG A 9 5.46 -9.08 -21.27
N TYR A 10 4.59 -9.70 -22.02
CA TYR A 10 3.88 -10.91 -21.66
C TYR A 10 3.96 -11.85 -22.86
N ASN A 11 3.39 -13.04 -22.74
CA ASN A 11 3.36 -13.96 -23.87
C ASN A 11 2.78 -13.30 -25.12
N THR A 12 3.65 -13.16 -26.12
CA THR A 12 3.58 -12.43 -27.40
C THR A 12 4.13 -10.98 -27.38
N VAL A 13 5.33 -10.86 -27.98
CA VAL A 13 6.05 -9.66 -28.47
C VAL A 13 6.75 -8.79 -27.40
N THR A 14 8.02 -9.06 -27.08
CA THR A 14 9.19 -8.67 -27.90
C THR A 14 10.50 -9.15 -27.25
N ARG A 15 11.24 -10.01 -27.97
CA ARG A 15 12.63 -10.46 -27.78
C ARG A 15 12.98 -11.14 -26.46
N PHE A 16 12.79 -12.47 -26.42
CA PHE A 16 13.87 -13.47 -26.54
C PHE A 16 13.21 -14.86 -26.53
N ALA A 17 13.12 -15.48 -27.71
CA ALA A 17 13.10 -16.94 -27.92
C ALA A 17 12.80 -17.19 -29.40
N GLU A 18 13.84 -17.25 -30.22
CA GLU A 18 13.87 -18.34 -31.18
C GLU A 18 13.92 -19.62 -30.34
N GLN A 19 12.76 -20.26 -30.11
CA GLN A 19 12.57 -21.70 -30.06
C GLN A 19 11.16 -22.04 -29.56
N ASN A 20 10.44 -22.77 -30.42
CA ASN A 20 9.24 -23.56 -30.16
C ASN A 20 7.93 -22.79 -29.96
N ALA A 21 7.21 -22.65 -31.08
CA ALA A 21 5.90 -22.07 -31.22
C ALA A 21 4.74 -22.91 -30.65
N ASP A 22 4.94 -23.69 -29.58
CA ASP A 22 3.89 -24.60 -29.04
C ASP A 22 3.70 -24.62 -27.51
N SER A 23 4.42 -23.82 -26.72
CA SER A 23 4.10 -23.68 -25.29
C SER A 23 4.27 -22.23 -24.80
N ARG A 24 3.16 -21.64 -24.32
CA ARG A 24 3.11 -20.30 -23.68
C ARG A 24 3.80 -20.27 -22.30
N LEU A 25 4.46 -21.34 -21.85
CA LEU A 25 5.00 -21.44 -20.50
C LEU A 25 6.52 -21.38 -20.54
N VAL A 26 7.12 -20.67 -19.58
CA VAL A 26 8.57 -20.58 -19.42
C VAL A 26 9.03 -21.48 -18.29
N PRO A 27 10.19 -22.15 -18.42
CA PRO A 27 10.75 -22.91 -17.31
C PRO A 27 11.18 -21.96 -16.18
N LEU A 28 10.83 -22.27 -14.94
CA LEU A 28 11.19 -21.45 -13.79
C LEU A 28 12.70 -21.44 -13.50
N VAL A 29 13.38 -22.54 -13.84
CA VAL A 29 14.82 -22.76 -13.66
C VAL A 29 15.37 -23.54 -14.85
N ASP A 30 16.69 -23.57 -15.02
CA ASP A 30 17.32 -24.43 -16.02
C ASP A 30 17.25 -25.91 -15.61
N GLY A 31 16.89 -26.77 -16.55
CA GLY A 31 16.87 -28.22 -16.37
C GLY A 31 15.74 -28.92 -17.13
N PRO A 32 15.89 -30.24 -17.39
CA PRO A 32 14.90 -30.99 -18.16
C PRO A 32 13.55 -31.15 -17.43
N ASP A 33 13.56 -31.09 -16.09
CA ASP A 33 12.37 -31.26 -15.24
C ASP A 33 11.89 -29.94 -14.61
N ALA A 34 12.23 -28.81 -15.22
CA ALA A 34 11.87 -27.50 -14.71
C ALA A 34 10.35 -27.28 -14.75
N LEU A 35 9.81 -26.75 -13.66
CA LEU A 35 8.40 -26.37 -13.59
C LEU A 35 8.10 -25.30 -14.64
N ALA A 36 7.18 -25.59 -15.55
CA ALA A 36 6.70 -24.65 -16.55
C ALA A 36 5.67 -23.72 -15.92
N VAL A 37 5.88 -22.40 -16.03
CA VAL A 37 5.06 -21.40 -15.36
C VAL A 37 4.56 -20.31 -16.31
N ASN A 38 3.45 -19.67 -15.96
CA ASN A 38 3.07 -18.40 -16.58
C ASN A 38 3.88 -17.26 -15.97
N TRP A 39 4.21 -16.27 -16.79
CA TRP A 39 5.09 -15.18 -16.40
C TRP A 39 4.72 -13.86 -17.08
N ILE A 40 4.96 -12.76 -16.38
CA ILE A 40 4.81 -11.39 -16.91
C ILE A 40 6.01 -10.55 -16.47
N GLU A 41 6.53 -9.73 -17.39
CA GLU A 41 7.53 -8.70 -17.12
C GLU A 41 6.98 -7.30 -17.37
N TRP A 42 7.28 -6.43 -16.42
CA TRP A 42 6.97 -5.01 -16.48
C TRP A 42 8.27 -4.22 -16.61
N VAL A 43 8.36 -3.36 -17.62
CA VAL A 43 9.50 -2.45 -17.81
C VAL A 43 9.01 -1.00 -17.99
N VAL A 44 9.56 -0.07 -17.20
CA VAL A 44 9.34 1.38 -17.39
C VAL A 44 10.54 1.99 -18.11
N ARG A 45 10.29 2.69 -19.21
CA ARG A 45 11.33 3.33 -20.03
C ARG A 45 11.03 4.80 -20.36
N PRO A 46 11.03 5.72 -19.38
CA PRO A 46 10.85 7.14 -19.67
C PRO A 46 12.04 7.64 -20.52
N GLY A 47 11.75 8.23 -21.68
CA GLY A 47 12.78 8.70 -22.62
C GLY A 47 13.69 7.59 -23.17
N GLY A 48 13.20 6.34 -23.22
CA GLY A 48 13.93 5.20 -23.78
C GLY A 48 14.95 4.55 -22.83
N LYS A 49 15.22 5.14 -21.67
CA LYS A 49 16.09 4.55 -20.63
C LYS A 49 15.28 3.67 -19.70
N GLU A 50 15.69 2.43 -19.50
CA GLU A 50 15.11 1.55 -18.48
C GLU A 50 15.39 2.07 -17.08
N THR A 51 14.32 2.45 -16.36
CA THR A 51 14.40 2.96 -14.99
C THR A 51 13.83 1.98 -13.97
N TYR A 52 13.02 1.03 -14.42
CA TYR A 52 12.43 0.00 -13.58
C TYR A 52 12.14 -1.25 -14.40
N LYS A 53 12.44 -2.41 -13.81
CA LYS A 53 12.15 -3.74 -14.36
C LYS A 53 11.70 -4.65 -13.24
N ASN A 54 10.62 -5.40 -13.46
CA ASN A 54 10.19 -6.45 -12.54
C ASN A 54 9.49 -7.59 -13.29
N ALA A 55 9.47 -8.77 -12.69
CA ALA A 55 8.92 -9.99 -13.26
C ALA A 55 8.09 -10.74 -12.21
N PHE A 56 6.98 -11.34 -12.64
CA PHE A 56 6.06 -12.07 -11.79
C PHE A 56 5.74 -13.44 -12.39
N VAL A 57 5.61 -14.44 -11.51
CA VAL A 57 5.12 -15.78 -11.84
C VAL A 57 3.70 -15.92 -11.30
N THR A 58 2.83 -16.59 -12.05
CA THR A 58 1.42 -16.76 -11.67
C THR A 58 0.83 -18.08 -12.15
N ASP A 59 -0.16 -18.61 -11.41
CA ASP A 59 -0.97 -19.75 -11.84
C ASP A 59 -2.06 -19.34 -12.85
N HIS A 60 -2.35 -18.04 -12.97
CA HIS A 60 -3.32 -17.53 -13.94
C HIS A 60 -2.76 -17.62 -15.36
N GLU A 61 -3.60 -17.98 -16.33
CA GLU A 61 -3.24 -17.90 -17.74
C GLU A 61 -2.89 -16.44 -18.09
N THR A 62 -1.80 -16.26 -18.85
CA THR A 62 -1.34 -14.93 -19.26
C THR A 62 -1.75 -14.64 -20.69
N THR A 63 -2.52 -13.55 -20.86
CA THR A 63 -2.97 -13.07 -22.16
C THR A 63 -2.69 -11.57 -22.30
N ALA A 64 -2.82 -11.05 -23.51
CA ALA A 64 -2.66 -9.63 -23.77
C ALA A 64 -3.63 -8.75 -22.99
N GLU A 65 -4.85 -9.24 -22.85
CA GLU A 65 -5.97 -8.56 -22.24
C GLU A 65 -5.82 -8.48 -20.72
N ASN A 66 -5.23 -9.50 -20.08
CA ASN A 66 -5.11 -9.57 -18.63
C ASN A 66 -3.72 -9.21 -18.07
N ALA A 67 -2.70 -9.07 -18.94
CA ALA A 67 -1.33 -8.82 -18.52
C ALA A 67 -1.17 -7.54 -17.67
N LEU A 68 -1.93 -6.48 -18.00
CA LEU A 68 -1.95 -5.24 -17.23
C LEU A 68 -2.45 -5.49 -15.80
N GLY A 69 -3.63 -6.10 -15.64
CA GLY A 69 -4.21 -6.36 -14.33
C GLY A 69 -3.36 -7.29 -13.46
N LEU A 70 -2.76 -8.31 -14.07
CA LEU A 70 -1.85 -9.22 -13.37
C LEU A 70 -0.57 -8.50 -12.91
N ALA A 71 0.00 -7.61 -13.73
CA ALA A 71 1.13 -6.79 -13.32
C ALA A 71 0.77 -5.78 -12.22
N GLU A 72 -0.41 -5.17 -12.26
CA GLU A 72 -0.93 -4.31 -11.19
C GLU A 72 -1.06 -5.07 -9.87
N ALA A 73 -1.60 -6.29 -9.91
CA ALA A 73 -1.69 -7.17 -8.74
C ALA A 73 -0.31 -7.53 -8.17
N GLY A 74 0.65 -7.88 -9.03
CA GLY A 74 2.04 -8.15 -8.63
C GLY A 74 2.70 -6.92 -7.99
N ARG A 75 2.46 -5.72 -8.52
CA ARG A 75 2.93 -4.45 -7.95
C ARG A 75 2.29 -4.14 -6.60
N ALA A 76 1.01 -4.44 -6.43
CA ALA A 76 0.33 -4.28 -5.15
C ALA A 76 0.97 -5.16 -4.07
N ARG A 77 1.30 -6.42 -4.38
CA ARG A 77 2.04 -7.31 -3.47
C ARG A 77 3.40 -6.73 -3.09
N TRP A 78 4.20 -6.29 -4.07
CA TRP A 78 5.49 -5.65 -3.81
C TRP A 78 5.33 -4.41 -2.91
N LYS A 79 4.30 -3.60 -3.15
CA LYS A 79 4.02 -2.42 -2.33
C LYS A 79 3.69 -2.77 -0.88
N ILE A 80 2.89 -3.81 -0.63
CA ILE A 80 2.60 -4.30 0.71
C ILE A 80 3.90 -4.73 1.41
N GLU A 81 4.77 -5.46 0.71
CA GLU A 81 6.04 -5.93 1.28
C GLU A 81 7.01 -4.77 1.57
N ASN A 82 7.24 -3.89 0.59
CA ASN A 82 8.27 -2.86 0.69
C ASN A 82 7.83 -1.60 1.43
N GLU A 83 6.55 -1.26 1.45
CA GLU A 83 6.04 -0.10 2.18
C GLU A 83 5.50 -0.53 3.54
N ASN A 84 4.49 -1.42 3.58
CA ASN A 84 3.85 -1.78 4.84
C ASN A 84 4.76 -2.64 5.72
N ASN A 85 5.26 -3.78 5.24
CA ASN A 85 6.04 -4.68 6.09
C ASN A 85 7.37 -4.03 6.48
N ASN A 86 8.04 -3.33 5.58
CA ASN A 86 9.26 -2.60 5.92
C ASN A 86 9.00 -1.51 6.98
N THR A 87 7.88 -0.79 6.91
CA THR A 87 7.50 0.19 7.95
C THR A 87 7.28 -0.49 9.30
N LEU A 88 6.55 -1.60 9.33
CA LEU A 88 6.32 -2.40 10.54
C LEU A 88 7.61 -2.99 11.14
N LYS A 89 8.63 -3.21 10.31
CA LYS A 89 9.94 -3.71 10.75
C LYS A 89 10.85 -2.59 11.26
N THR A 90 10.88 -1.44 10.58
CA THR A 90 11.97 -0.45 10.74
C THR A 90 11.54 0.89 11.35
N LYS A 91 10.27 1.29 11.25
CA LYS A 91 9.81 2.65 11.62
C LYS A 91 9.02 2.69 12.93
N GLY A 92 9.55 2.05 13.97
CA GLY A 92 9.05 2.19 15.34
C GLY A 92 8.18 1.05 15.85
N SER A 93 7.64 0.18 14.99
CA SER A 93 6.93 -1.03 15.45
C SER A 93 7.89 -2.20 15.76
N HIS A 94 9.11 -2.20 15.20
CA HIS A 94 10.21 -3.14 15.47
C HIS A 94 9.78 -4.60 15.66
N LEU A 95 8.81 -5.07 14.86
CA LEU A 95 8.17 -6.37 15.06
C LEU A 95 9.15 -7.55 14.99
N GLU A 96 10.31 -7.38 14.36
CA GLU A 96 11.39 -8.37 14.29
C GLU A 96 12.25 -8.47 15.56
N HIS A 97 12.20 -7.47 16.45
CA HIS A 97 13.11 -7.34 17.60
C HIS A 97 12.39 -7.04 18.93
N ASN A 98 11.08 -7.27 19.04
CA ASN A 98 10.31 -7.08 20.28
C ASN A 98 10.50 -8.24 21.28
N PHE A 99 11.75 -8.44 21.74
CA PHE A 99 12.13 -9.46 22.74
C PHE A 99 12.08 -8.97 24.20
N GLY A 100 11.43 -7.84 24.49
CA GLY A 100 11.37 -7.27 25.84
C GLY A 100 10.19 -7.77 26.67
N HIS A 101 10.46 -8.61 27.67
CA HIS A 101 9.54 -9.23 28.67
C HIS A 101 9.04 -10.66 28.37
N GLY A 102 9.85 -11.46 27.68
CA GLY A 102 9.62 -12.91 27.56
C GLY A 102 8.88 -13.32 26.29
N LYS A 103 9.09 -14.57 25.87
CA LYS A 103 8.71 -15.13 24.55
C LYS A 103 7.20 -15.24 24.28
N GLN A 104 6.34 -14.64 25.09
CA GLN A 104 4.90 -14.80 24.96
C GLN A 104 4.21 -13.44 24.75
N CYS A 105 3.60 -13.31 23.57
CA CYS A 105 2.54 -12.36 23.24
C CYS A 105 2.90 -10.88 22.96
N LEU A 106 4.12 -10.36 23.18
CA LEU A 106 4.40 -8.93 22.89
C LEU A 106 4.28 -8.57 21.40
N GLY A 107 4.88 -9.38 20.51
CA GLY A 107 4.74 -9.19 19.07
C GLY A 107 3.29 -9.28 18.60
N SER A 108 2.53 -10.23 19.17
CA SER A 108 1.10 -10.40 18.89
C SER A 108 0.27 -9.21 19.42
N LEU A 109 0.58 -8.68 20.60
CA LEU A 109 -0.09 -7.50 21.15
C LEU A 109 0.14 -6.27 20.26
N LEU A 110 1.38 -6.01 19.85
CA LEU A 110 1.70 -4.90 18.95
C LEU A 110 1.04 -5.08 17.57
N ALA A 111 0.97 -6.32 17.05
CA ALA A 111 0.22 -6.61 15.85
C ALA A 111 -1.28 -6.32 16.02
N CYS A 112 -1.89 -6.78 17.13
CA CYS A 112 -3.28 -6.49 17.46
C CYS A 112 -3.55 -4.99 17.62
N MET A 113 -2.68 -4.24 18.28
CA MET A 113 -2.81 -2.79 18.43
C MET A 113 -2.70 -2.07 17.09
N ASN A 114 -1.78 -2.50 16.21
CA ASN A 114 -1.69 -1.95 14.85
C ASN A 114 -2.96 -2.21 14.05
N ILE A 115 -3.44 -3.46 14.03
CA ILE A 115 -4.69 -3.83 13.34
C ILE A 115 -5.86 -3.03 13.91
N LEU A 116 -5.97 -2.94 15.24
CA LEU A 116 -7.00 -2.18 15.91
C LEU A 116 -6.93 -0.69 15.55
N ALA A 117 -5.74 -0.10 15.49
CA ALA A 117 -5.56 1.28 15.06
C ALA A 117 -6.06 1.46 13.61
N PHE A 118 -5.66 0.60 12.68
CA PHE A 118 -6.14 0.65 11.29
C PHE A 118 -7.67 0.50 11.20
N LEU A 119 -8.27 -0.41 11.96
CA LEU A 119 -9.72 -0.59 12.01
C LEU A 119 -10.43 0.62 12.61
N LEU A 120 -9.94 1.15 13.73
CA LEU A 120 -10.49 2.34 14.38
C LEU A 120 -10.46 3.53 13.43
N HIS A 121 -9.37 3.69 12.69
CA HIS A 121 -9.25 4.75 11.69
C HIS A 121 -10.30 4.65 10.58
N THR A 122 -10.58 3.44 10.11
CA THR A 122 -11.65 3.19 9.12
C THR A 122 -13.02 3.45 9.74
N LEU A 123 -13.25 3.01 10.98
CA LEU A 123 -14.51 3.23 11.68
C LEU A 123 -14.79 4.73 11.88
N LEU A 124 -13.78 5.51 12.27
CA LEU A 124 -13.89 6.97 12.40
C LEU A 124 -14.20 7.63 11.05
N ASP A 125 -13.60 7.15 9.96
CA ASP A 125 -13.89 7.67 8.61
C ASP A 125 -15.34 7.41 8.17
N LEU A 126 -15.91 6.27 8.57
CA LEU A 126 -17.26 5.86 8.20
C LEU A 126 -18.33 6.43 9.14
N GLY A 127 -18.05 6.50 10.44
CA GLY A 127 -19.03 6.75 11.50
C GLY A 127 -18.94 8.13 12.15
N ASP A 128 -17.89 8.90 11.91
CA ASP A 128 -17.69 10.23 12.51
C ASP A 128 -17.53 11.29 11.41
N GLU A 129 -18.63 11.96 11.11
CA GLU A 129 -18.68 13.00 10.08
C GLU A 129 -17.75 14.18 10.38
N ALA A 130 -17.69 14.62 11.64
CA ALA A 130 -16.84 15.74 12.05
C ALA A 130 -15.35 15.39 11.86
N CYS A 131 -14.94 14.20 12.31
CA CYS A 131 -13.59 13.69 12.07
C CYS A 131 -13.27 13.59 10.57
N ARG A 132 -14.20 13.09 9.76
CA ARG A 132 -14.03 13.00 8.30
C ARG A 132 -13.86 14.37 7.66
N LEU A 133 -14.68 15.36 8.01
CA LEU A 133 -14.58 16.73 7.49
C LEU A 133 -13.20 17.34 7.78
N VAL A 134 -12.76 17.28 9.03
CA VAL A 134 -11.44 17.78 9.45
C VAL A 134 -10.31 17.07 8.71
N ARG A 135 -10.37 15.73 8.61
CA ARG A 135 -9.34 14.95 7.91
C ARG A 135 -9.28 15.26 6.42
N ASN A 136 -10.43 15.43 5.76
CA ASN A 136 -10.49 15.81 4.35
C ASN A 136 -9.88 17.20 4.11
N ARG A 137 -10.13 18.15 5.02
CA ARG A 137 -9.59 19.52 4.93
C ARG A 137 -8.07 19.58 5.09
N LEU A 138 -7.50 18.77 5.99
CA LEU A 138 -6.07 18.77 6.29
C LEU A 138 -5.21 17.97 5.30
N ALA A 139 -5.84 17.20 4.39
CA ALA A 139 -5.25 16.36 3.34
C ALA A 139 -4.28 15.25 3.80
N LYS A 140 -3.28 15.57 4.64
CA LYS A 140 -2.32 14.61 5.18
C LYS A 140 -2.78 14.10 6.55
N ARG A 141 -2.87 12.78 6.68
CA ARG A 141 -3.18 12.08 7.95
C ARG A 141 -2.24 12.50 9.08
N GLN A 142 -0.96 12.70 8.77
CA GLN A 142 0.05 13.12 9.76
C GLN A 142 -0.32 14.48 10.39
N THR A 143 -0.70 15.46 9.57
CA THR A 143 -1.10 16.80 10.02
C THR A 143 -2.30 16.76 10.97
N PHE A 144 -3.29 15.91 10.68
CA PHE A 144 -4.42 15.69 11.58
C PHE A 144 -3.97 15.25 12.99
N PHE A 145 -3.13 14.21 13.09
CA PHE A 145 -2.65 13.73 14.39
C PHE A 145 -1.70 14.72 15.06
N GLU A 146 -0.92 15.48 14.30
CA GLU A 146 -0.08 16.56 14.84
C GLU A 146 -0.93 17.66 15.49
N HIS A 147 -2.03 18.07 14.85
CA HIS A 147 -2.97 19.05 15.41
C HIS A 147 -3.66 18.50 16.66
N VAL A 148 -4.20 17.28 16.61
CA VAL A 148 -4.81 16.63 17.78
C VAL A 148 -3.80 16.57 18.94
N ARG A 149 -2.56 16.18 18.67
CA ARG A 149 -1.50 16.13 19.70
C ARG A 149 -1.18 17.52 20.25
N ALA A 150 -1.03 18.52 19.38
CA ALA A 150 -0.72 19.88 19.82
C ALA A 150 -1.84 20.46 20.70
N LEU A 151 -3.08 20.37 20.23
CA LEU A 151 -4.25 20.88 20.96
C LEU A 151 -4.41 20.20 22.32
N THR A 152 -4.31 18.87 22.37
CA THR A 152 -4.44 18.12 23.62
C THR A 152 -3.26 18.30 24.58
N HIS A 153 -2.12 18.80 24.11
CA HIS A 153 -1.00 19.16 24.97
C HIS A 153 -1.24 20.47 25.73
N TYR A 154 -1.99 21.40 25.14
CA TYR A 154 -2.24 22.72 25.72
C TYR A 154 -3.66 22.90 26.27
N HIS A 155 -4.59 22.04 25.89
CA HIS A 155 -5.99 22.14 26.27
C HIS A 155 -6.63 20.77 26.48
N CYS A 156 -7.31 20.59 27.61
CA CYS A 156 -8.09 19.39 27.90
C CYS A 156 -9.54 19.63 27.48
N PHE A 157 -9.98 19.01 26.39
CA PHE A 157 -11.36 19.05 25.91
C PHE A 157 -12.23 18.07 26.70
N GLU A 158 -13.52 18.37 26.91
CA GLU A 158 -14.41 17.49 27.68
C GLU A 158 -14.80 16.25 26.88
N SER A 159 -14.73 16.32 25.54
CA SER A 159 -14.99 15.17 24.66
C SER A 159 -14.24 15.24 23.33
N TRP A 160 -14.21 14.11 22.63
CA TRP A 160 -13.74 14.04 21.24
C TRP A 160 -14.56 14.96 20.31
N GLY A 161 -15.87 15.04 20.52
CA GLY A 161 -16.76 15.90 19.73
C GLY A 161 -16.40 17.37 19.85
N GLU A 162 -16.07 17.84 21.06
CA GLU A 162 -15.64 19.22 21.28
C GLU A 162 -14.30 19.54 20.62
N LEU A 163 -13.35 18.61 20.68
CA LEU A 163 -12.08 18.75 19.97
C LEU A 163 -12.31 18.86 18.45
N MET A 164 -13.16 18.00 17.87
CA MET A 164 -13.47 18.05 16.45
C MET A 164 -14.21 19.35 16.08
N ASP A 165 -15.19 19.77 16.89
CA ASP A 165 -15.93 21.02 16.69
C ASP A 165 -14.99 22.24 16.74
N PHE A 166 -14.09 22.29 17.71
CA PHE A 166 -13.05 23.31 17.80
C PHE A 166 -12.19 23.37 16.53
N MET A 167 -11.74 22.21 16.04
CA MET A 167 -10.97 22.12 14.80
C MET A 167 -11.79 22.55 13.58
N MET A 168 -13.07 22.18 13.48
CA MET A 168 -13.96 22.58 12.39
C MET A 168 -14.18 24.11 12.37
N ARG A 169 -14.36 24.73 13.54
CA ARG A 169 -14.45 26.20 13.66
C ARG A 169 -13.18 26.86 13.15
N GLY A 170 -12.02 26.42 13.63
CA GLY A 170 -10.73 27.01 13.24
C GLY A 170 -10.35 26.79 11.78
N LEU A 171 -10.95 25.79 11.13
CA LEU A 171 -10.73 25.48 9.71
C LEU A 171 -11.82 26.04 8.78
N GLU A 172 -12.87 26.64 9.36
CA GLU A 172 -14.04 27.19 8.64
C GLU A 172 -14.69 26.13 7.72
N ILE A 173 -15.04 24.97 8.29
CA ILE A 173 -15.64 23.85 7.56
C ILE A 173 -16.91 23.33 8.24
N GLY A 174 -17.74 22.62 7.48
CA GLY A 174 -18.97 22.00 7.97
C GLY A 174 -19.98 23.09 8.38
N PRO A 175 -20.48 23.11 9.63
CA PRO A 175 -21.43 24.12 10.07
C PRO A 175 -20.85 25.55 10.17
N TYR A 176 -19.53 25.71 9.99
CA TYR A 176 -18.82 26.99 10.06
C TYR A 176 -18.31 27.47 8.70
N ASP A 177 -18.73 26.83 7.61
CA ASP A 177 -18.37 27.25 6.25
C ASP A 177 -19.03 28.61 5.93
N PRO A 178 -18.26 29.66 5.58
CA PRO A 178 -18.80 30.99 5.28
C PRO A 178 -19.57 31.08 3.95
N GLY A 179 -19.51 30.06 3.09
CA GLY A 179 -20.19 30.01 1.79
C GLY A 179 -19.34 30.42 0.59
#